data_AF-A0A0B8MY48-F1
#
_entry.id   AF-A0A0B8MY48-F1
#
_cell.length_a   1.000
_cell.length_b   1.000
_cell.length_c   1.000
_cell.angle_alpha   90.00
_cell.angle_beta   90.00
_cell.angle_gamma   90.00
#
_symmetry.space_group_name_H-M   'P 1'
#
loop_
_entity.id
_entity.type
_entity.pdbx_description
1 polymer ?
#
loop_
_entity_poly.entity_id
_entity_poly.type
_entity_poly.pdbx_seq_one_letter_code
_entity_poly.pdbx_strand_id
1 'polypeptide(L)'
;MASPTSQRKSHVFRVTGLPRDLPDEDLQASLQRALHDTISDEERSQIKTEITIVPSCYDPDRERAALVQFRGGVPQFLSELTLNPLGDWQVEMEDSDISFDCHFFGFTQLYLPDGKEPVVADIIAIAGLDGHAYGSWQGRGNLGRMWLRDFLSKDLPRRRTMIYGYNSKLSSHGVDTILDYGRELMEEIKKIRNTKELQQRPLFFIAHSFGGIILAHCLVRAIQTMDEDHPAITSLHRATYSMIFFGIPHKGLVVEDIQQMLTGDRNHPREKLLQQISSRSDLLVHQLADFKNLIRDRK
;
A
#
# COMPACT_ATOMS: atom_id res chain seq x y z
N MET A 1 -6.49 -43.20 5.72
CA MET A 1 -6.29 -42.23 4.63
C MET A 1 -5.92 -40.91 5.28
N ALA A 2 -4.66 -40.48 5.13
CA ALA A 2 -4.20 -39.21 5.66
C ALA A 2 -4.96 -38.07 4.96
N SER A 3 -5.53 -37.17 5.74
CA SER A 3 -6.14 -35.93 5.26
C SER A 3 -5.11 -35.17 4.40
N PRO A 4 -5.47 -34.60 3.25
CA PRO A 4 -4.55 -33.77 2.50
C PRO A 4 -4.16 -32.60 3.42
N THR A 5 -2.87 -32.52 3.75
CA THR A 5 -2.28 -31.38 4.44
C THR A 5 -2.66 -30.13 3.66
N SER A 6 -3.67 -29.40 4.15
CA SER A 6 -3.98 -28.05 3.70
C SER A 6 -2.71 -27.23 3.90
N GLN A 7 -1.90 -27.10 2.84
CA GLN A 7 -0.69 -26.28 2.86
C GLN A 7 -1.11 -24.87 3.24
N ARG A 8 -0.79 -24.49 4.48
CA ARG A 8 -1.16 -23.20 5.06
C ARG A 8 -0.57 -22.09 4.17
N LYS A 9 -1.42 -21.15 3.75
CA LYS A 9 -1.07 -20.03 2.86
C LYS A 9 0.07 -19.19 3.44
N SER A 10 0.88 -18.59 2.57
CA SER A 10 1.90 -17.62 2.97
C SER A 10 1.25 -16.28 3.35
N HIS A 11 1.72 -15.66 4.43
CA HIS A 11 1.28 -14.33 4.86
C HIS A 11 2.48 -13.39 4.90
N VAL A 12 2.27 -12.13 4.53
CA VAL A 12 3.33 -11.11 4.51
C VAL A 12 2.91 -9.99 5.46
N PHE A 13 3.78 -9.65 6.38
CA PHE A 13 3.65 -8.54 7.31
C PHE A 13 4.70 -7.47 6.97
N ARG A 14 4.37 -6.22 7.27
CA ARG A 14 5.32 -5.12 7.29
C ARG A 14 5.85 -4.98 8.71
N VAL A 15 7.14 -4.71 8.83
CA VAL A 15 7.79 -4.30 10.07
C VAL A 15 8.33 -2.89 9.89
N THR A 16 8.02 -1.99 10.81
CA THR A 16 8.52 -0.61 10.85
C THR A 16 9.26 -0.34 12.17
N GLY A 17 10.01 0.76 12.23
CA GLY A 17 10.80 1.12 13.42
C GLY A 17 12.19 0.46 13.46
N LEU A 18 12.62 -0.20 12.38
CA LEU A 18 13.97 -0.77 12.31
C LEU A 18 15.00 0.35 12.22
N PRO A 19 16.04 0.35 13.06
CA PRO A 19 17.01 1.44 13.06
C PRO A 19 17.94 1.35 11.84
N ARG A 20 18.45 2.49 11.38
CA ARG A 20 19.30 2.58 10.18
C ARG A 20 20.79 2.35 10.44
N ASP A 21 21.20 2.46 11.69
CA ASP A 21 22.60 2.40 12.15
C ASP A 21 23.29 1.07 11.82
N LEU A 22 22.54 -0.03 11.75
CA LEU A 22 23.04 -1.35 11.39
C LEU A 22 22.99 -1.61 9.87
N PRO A 23 23.96 -2.39 9.33
CA PRO A 23 23.85 -2.99 8.00
C PRO A 23 22.58 -3.84 7.83
N ASP A 24 22.06 -3.92 6.61
CA ASP A 24 20.83 -4.68 6.32
C ASP A 24 20.94 -6.18 6.72
N GLU A 25 22.14 -6.78 6.60
CA GLU A 25 22.38 -8.17 7.03
C GLU A 25 22.28 -8.35 8.56
N ASP A 26 22.79 -7.37 9.32
CA ASP A 26 22.74 -7.37 10.77
C ASP A 26 21.31 -7.11 11.27
N LEU A 27 20.59 -6.16 10.64
CA LEU A 27 19.16 -5.95 10.91
C LEU A 27 18.32 -7.19 10.64
N GLN A 28 18.61 -7.89 9.55
CA GLN A 28 17.94 -9.15 9.23
C GLN A 28 18.24 -10.21 10.31
N ALA A 29 19.48 -10.30 10.79
CA ALA A 29 19.86 -11.22 11.86
C ALA A 29 19.22 -10.86 13.21
N SER A 30 19.17 -9.58 13.59
CA SER A 30 18.48 -9.10 14.81
C SER A 30 16.98 -9.38 14.75
N LEU A 31 16.33 -9.06 13.63
CA LEU A 31 14.90 -9.35 13.45
C LEU A 31 14.64 -10.87 13.46
N GLN A 32 15.52 -11.67 12.84
CA GLN A 32 15.41 -13.12 12.88
C GLN A 32 15.55 -13.68 14.31
N ARG A 33 16.41 -13.08 15.15
CA ARG A 33 16.55 -13.45 16.57
C ARG A 33 15.32 -13.03 17.39
N ALA A 34 14.81 -11.82 17.23
CA ALA A 34 13.58 -11.39 17.90
C ALA A 34 12.38 -12.29 17.53
N LEU A 35 12.26 -12.65 16.25
CA LEU A 35 11.26 -13.61 15.78
C LEU A 35 11.50 -15.02 16.32
N HIS A 36 12.76 -15.44 16.45
CA HIS A 36 13.09 -16.67 17.14
C HIS A 36 12.50 -16.58 18.54
N ASP A 37 12.95 -15.67 19.38
CA ASP A 37 12.59 -15.58 20.81
C ASP A 37 11.08 -15.46 21.07
N THR A 38 10.32 -14.90 20.12
CA THR A 38 8.86 -14.75 20.21
C THR A 38 8.08 -16.00 19.76
N ILE A 39 8.62 -16.79 18.81
CA ILE A 39 7.92 -17.94 18.22
C ILE A 39 8.33 -19.23 18.94
N SER A 40 7.37 -20.09 19.29
CA SER A 40 7.65 -21.37 19.95
C SER A 40 8.44 -22.35 19.06
N ASP A 41 9.21 -23.26 19.67
CA ASP A 41 10.00 -24.27 18.93
C ASP A 41 9.15 -25.15 18.01
N GLU A 42 7.93 -25.48 18.46
CA GLU A 42 6.96 -26.25 17.69
C GLU A 42 6.53 -25.51 16.42
N GLU A 43 6.24 -24.22 16.53
CA GLU A 43 5.90 -23.37 15.40
C GLU A 43 7.07 -23.15 14.45
N ARG A 44 8.30 -22.97 14.96
CA ARG A 44 9.51 -22.81 14.13
C ARG A 44 9.77 -24.00 13.22
N SER A 45 9.33 -25.21 13.61
CA SER A 45 9.42 -26.41 12.76
C SER A 45 8.43 -26.40 11.58
N GLN A 46 7.33 -25.64 11.70
CA GLN A 46 6.22 -25.60 10.73
C GLN A 46 6.21 -24.34 9.88
N ILE A 47 6.67 -23.22 10.45
CA ILE A 47 6.61 -21.89 9.85
C ILE A 47 8.02 -21.51 9.39
N LYS A 48 8.17 -21.29 8.09
CA LYS A 48 9.39 -20.73 7.51
C LYS A 48 9.24 -19.22 7.38
N THR A 49 10.22 -18.49 7.89
CA THR A 49 10.30 -17.03 7.81
C THR A 49 11.26 -16.60 6.72
N GLU A 50 10.84 -15.67 5.87
CA GLU A 50 11.68 -14.99 4.89
C GLU A 50 11.59 -13.47 5.14
N ILE A 51 12.73 -12.85 5.45
CA ILE A 51 12.83 -11.43 5.77
C ILE A 51 13.45 -10.70 4.59
N THR A 52 12.93 -9.52 4.26
CA THR A 52 13.56 -8.61 3.30
C THR A 52 13.56 -7.21 3.88
N ILE A 53 14.76 -6.67 4.14
CA ILE A 53 14.94 -5.29 4.55
C ILE A 53 14.71 -4.37 3.34
N VAL A 54 13.97 -3.29 3.56
CA VAL A 54 13.64 -2.28 2.55
C VAL A 54 13.81 -0.87 3.13
N PRO A 55 14.07 0.14 2.29
CA PRO A 55 14.09 1.53 2.75
C PRO A 55 12.74 1.96 3.35
N SER A 56 12.79 2.75 4.44
CA SER A 56 11.60 3.45 4.92
C SER A 56 11.16 4.50 3.89
N CYS A 57 9.84 4.61 3.67
CA CYS A 57 9.32 5.59 2.73
C CYS A 57 9.34 7.02 3.28
N TYR A 58 9.23 7.17 4.60
CA TYR A 58 9.01 8.43 5.29
C TYR A 58 10.29 8.99 5.90
N ASP A 59 11.16 8.12 6.43
CA ASP A 59 12.45 8.52 7.01
C ASP A 59 13.56 7.52 6.62
N PRO A 60 14.03 7.53 5.36
CA PRO A 60 15.03 6.58 4.87
C PRO A 60 16.42 6.76 5.50
N ASP A 61 16.67 7.90 6.16
CA ASP A 61 17.95 8.26 6.77
C ASP A 61 18.05 7.79 8.23
N ARG A 62 16.91 7.62 8.92
CA ARG A 62 16.86 7.12 10.30
C ARG A 62 16.32 5.73 10.44
N GLU A 63 15.47 5.30 9.51
CA GLU A 63 14.74 4.05 9.62
C GLU A 63 14.84 3.15 8.39
N ARG A 64 14.59 1.87 8.66
CA ARG A 64 14.31 0.82 7.71
C ARG A 64 12.92 0.26 7.97
N ALA A 65 12.41 -0.43 6.97
CA ALA A 65 11.26 -1.31 7.13
C ALA A 65 11.66 -2.72 6.68
N ALA A 66 10.85 -3.72 7.02
CA ALA A 66 11.02 -5.06 6.49
C ALA A 66 9.70 -5.62 6.00
N LEU A 67 9.80 -6.52 5.03
CA LEU A 67 8.71 -7.40 4.60
C LEU A 67 9.02 -8.79 5.14
N VAL A 68 8.21 -9.26 6.08
CA VAL A 68 8.37 -10.58 6.72
C VAL A 68 7.31 -11.52 6.17
N GLN A 69 7.74 -12.50 5.37
CA GLN A 69 6.87 -13.54 4.85
C GLN A 69 6.94 -14.79 5.74
N PHE A 70 5.81 -15.20 6.28
CA PHE A 70 5.65 -16.48 6.96
C PHE A 70 4.98 -17.50 6.02
N ARG A 71 5.67 -18.61 5.75
CA ARG A 71 5.15 -19.75 4.99
C ARG A 71 4.81 -20.87 5.96
N GLY A 72 3.63 -21.46 5.81
CA GLY A 72 3.18 -22.53 6.72
C GLY A 72 2.30 -22.03 7.87
N GLY A 73 1.89 -20.77 7.87
CA GLY A 73 0.94 -20.19 8.84
C GLY A 73 1.33 -18.79 9.28
N VAL A 74 0.44 -18.15 10.03
CA VAL A 74 0.77 -16.94 10.81
C VAL A 74 1.21 -17.41 12.21
N PRO A 75 2.35 -16.94 12.74
CA PRO A 75 2.75 -17.25 14.10
C PRO A 75 1.72 -16.80 15.14
N GLN A 76 1.63 -17.51 16.27
CA GLN A 76 0.62 -17.29 17.29
C GLN A 76 0.63 -15.87 17.87
N PHE A 77 1.82 -15.26 18.05
CA PHE A 77 1.93 -13.89 18.56
C PHE A 77 1.33 -12.83 17.61
N LEU A 78 1.22 -13.13 16.31
CA LEU A 78 0.56 -12.26 15.32
C LEU A 78 -0.88 -12.69 15.02
N SER A 79 -1.43 -13.68 15.75
CA SER A 79 -2.79 -14.15 15.53
C SER A 79 -3.83 -13.05 15.78
N GLU A 80 -3.56 -12.12 16.70
CA GLU A 80 -4.42 -10.97 16.94
C GLU A 80 -4.54 -10.06 15.71
N LEU A 81 -3.47 -9.89 14.93
CA LEU A 81 -3.52 -9.14 13.66
C LEU A 81 -4.31 -9.85 12.56
N THR A 82 -4.65 -11.14 12.74
CA THR A 82 -5.60 -11.82 11.84
C THR A 82 -7.06 -11.57 12.24
N LEU A 83 -7.30 -11.27 13.52
CA LEU A 83 -8.63 -10.95 14.06
C LEU A 83 -8.94 -9.45 13.95
N ASN A 84 -7.96 -8.61 14.23
CA ASN A 84 -8.00 -7.16 14.08
C ASN A 84 -6.95 -6.71 13.05
N PRO A 85 -7.23 -6.83 11.74
CA PRO A 85 -6.25 -6.55 10.70
C PRO A 85 -5.89 -5.07 10.56
N LEU A 86 -6.53 -4.18 11.32
CA LEU A 86 -6.23 -2.74 11.33
C LEU A 86 -5.32 -2.32 12.49
N GLY A 87 -4.91 -3.27 13.34
CA GLY A 87 -4.01 -3.02 14.45
C GLY A 87 -2.54 -3.15 14.07
N ASP A 88 -1.72 -2.74 15.03
CA ASP A 88 -0.28 -2.90 15.05
C ASP A 88 0.11 -3.81 16.22
N TRP A 89 1.20 -4.56 16.08
CA TRP A 89 1.75 -5.41 17.14
C TRP A 89 3.22 -5.08 17.40
N GLN A 90 3.52 -4.56 18.59
CA GLN A 90 4.87 -4.17 18.97
C GLN A 90 5.67 -5.34 19.53
N VAL A 91 6.95 -5.40 19.18
CA VAL A 91 7.92 -6.38 19.68
C VAL A 91 9.21 -5.62 20.01
N GLU A 92 9.83 -5.96 21.14
CA GLU A 92 11.15 -5.47 21.50
C GLU A 92 12.22 -6.21 20.67
N MET A 93 13.07 -5.45 20.00
CA MET A 93 14.22 -5.94 19.25
C MET A 93 15.48 -5.28 19.77
N GLU A 94 16.20 -6.00 20.64
CA GLU A 94 17.42 -5.52 21.29
C GLU A 94 17.17 -4.20 22.04
N ASP A 95 17.71 -3.08 21.57
CA ASP A 95 17.56 -1.76 22.18
C ASP A 95 16.48 -0.88 21.49
N SER A 96 15.61 -1.48 20.67
CA SER A 96 14.62 -0.77 19.85
C SER A 96 13.26 -1.45 19.80
N ASP A 97 12.19 -0.67 19.67
CA ASP A 97 10.83 -1.19 19.48
C ASP A 97 10.48 -1.24 17.99
N ILE A 98 10.05 -2.41 17.53
CA ILE A 98 9.57 -2.62 16.16
C ILE A 98 8.06 -2.87 16.16
N SER A 99 7.38 -2.48 15.09
CA SER A 99 5.94 -2.67 14.94
C SER A 99 5.62 -3.54 13.74
N PHE A 100 4.81 -4.57 13.93
CA PHE A 100 4.25 -5.41 12.88
C PHE A 100 2.86 -4.92 12.51
N ASP A 101 2.61 -4.77 11.21
CA ASP A 101 1.28 -4.58 10.67
C ASP A 101 1.02 -5.49 9.49
N CYS A 102 -0.26 -5.82 9.28
CA CYS A 102 -0.70 -6.58 8.11
C CYS A 102 -1.43 -5.72 7.09
N HIS A 103 -1.90 -4.51 7.43
CA HIS A 103 -2.73 -3.68 6.55
C HIS A 103 -1.94 -2.84 5.53
N PHE A 104 -0.65 -2.57 5.79
CA PHE A 104 0.23 -1.75 4.96
C PHE A 104 -0.29 -0.32 4.72
N PHE A 105 -0.90 0.32 5.73
CA PHE A 105 -1.38 1.70 5.58
C PHE A 105 -0.21 2.67 5.43
N GLY A 106 -0.42 3.71 4.62
CA GLY A 106 0.64 4.57 4.13
C GLY A 106 1.45 3.91 3.02
N PHE A 107 2.65 4.44 2.79
CA PHE A 107 3.55 3.99 1.74
C PHE A 107 4.48 2.87 2.21
N THR A 108 4.57 1.81 1.41
CA THR A 108 5.55 0.74 1.64
C THR A 108 6.35 0.50 0.37
N GLN A 109 7.67 0.62 0.47
CA GLN A 109 8.59 0.28 -0.61
C GLN A 109 8.78 -1.24 -0.66
N LEU A 110 8.82 -1.80 -1.86
CA LEU A 110 8.73 -3.26 -2.04
C LEU A 110 10.08 -3.97 -2.10
N TYR A 111 11.14 -3.24 -2.44
CA TYR A 111 12.50 -3.76 -2.61
C TYR A 111 13.51 -2.62 -2.55
N LEU A 112 14.78 -2.96 -2.32
CA LEU A 112 15.91 -2.05 -2.48
C LEU A 112 16.28 -1.98 -3.98
N PRO A 113 16.24 -0.80 -4.63
CA PRO A 113 16.73 -0.62 -5.99
C PRO A 113 18.22 -0.95 -6.09
N ASP A 114 18.72 -1.29 -7.29
CA ASP A 114 20.15 -1.57 -7.47
C ASP A 114 20.98 -0.34 -7.09
N GLY A 115 21.74 -0.45 -5.99
CA GLY A 115 22.53 0.66 -5.42
C GLY A 115 23.72 1.10 -6.27
N LYS A 116 23.98 0.44 -7.40
CA LYS A 116 25.03 0.84 -8.35
C LYS A 116 24.68 2.10 -9.13
N GLU A 117 23.39 2.39 -9.30
CA GLU A 117 22.92 3.53 -10.09
C GLU A 117 21.80 4.29 -9.38
N PRO A 118 21.68 5.62 -9.61
CA PRO A 118 20.64 6.40 -8.96
C PRO A 118 19.24 5.96 -9.43
N VAL A 119 18.28 6.06 -8.51
CA VAL A 119 16.86 5.86 -8.78
C VAL A 119 16.37 6.95 -9.73
N VAL A 120 15.80 6.56 -10.87
CA VAL A 120 15.40 7.49 -11.94
C VAL A 120 13.91 7.80 -11.98
N ALA A 121 13.08 6.99 -11.31
CA ALA A 121 11.64 7.18 -11.26
C ALA A 121 11.01 6.46 -10.06
N ASP A 122 9.86 6.95 -9.63
CA ASP A 122 9.01 6.33 -8.62
C ASP A 122 7.78 5.67 -9.30
N ILE A 123 7.37 4.51 -8.79
CA ILE A 123 6.15 3.81 -9.19
C ILE A 123 5.27 3.66 -7.94
N ILE A 124 4.03 4.14 -7.99
CA ILE A 124 3.06 4.03 -6.90
C ILE A 124 1.89 3.16 -7.33
N ALA A 125 1.67 2.06 -6.62
CA ALA A 125 0.55 1.16 -6.83
C ALA A 125 -0.55 1.37 -5.78
N ILE A 126 -1.79 1.57 -6.23
CA ILE A 126 -2.95 1.92 -5.41
C ILE A 126 -4.04 0.86 -5.60
N ALA A 127 -4.35 0.14 -4.53
CA ALA A 127 -5.37 -0.90 -4.52
C ALA A 127 -6.80 -0.33 -4.62
N GLY A 128 -7.79 -1.20 -4.81
CA GLY A 128 -9.19 -0.83 -4.88
C GLY A 128 -9.92 -0.89 -3.53
N LEU A 129 -11.22 -0.60 -3.57
CA LEU A 129 -12.13 -0.72 -2.43
C LEU A 129 -12.16 -2.17 -1.94
N ASP A 130 -12.15 -2.33 -0.62
CA ASP A 130 -12.02 -3.61 0.09
C ASP A 130 -10.75 -4.43 -0.23
N GLY A 131 -9.89 -3.92 -1.10
CA GLY A 131 -8.64 -4.55 -1.51
C GLY A 131 -7.56 -4.44 -0.45
N HIS A 132 -6.77 -5.51 -0.29
CA HIS A 132 -5.59 -5.51 0.56
C HIS A 132 -4.42 -4.81 -0.16
N ALA A 133 -3.74 -3.86 0.47
CA ALA A 133 -2.73 -3.03 -0.21
C ALA A 133 -1.58 -3.85 -0.82
N TYR A 134 -1.04 -4.84 -0.09
CA TYR A 134 -0.04 -5.78 -0.64
C TYR A 134 -0.70 -6.90 -1.47
N GLY A 135 -1.82 -7.42 -0.96
CA GLY A 135 -2.44 -8.66 -1.44
C GLY A 135 -3.12 -8.50 -2.81
N SER A 136 -3.57 -7.29 -3.15
CA SER A 136 -4.18 -6.98 -4.45
C SER A 136 -3.21 -7.18 -5.61
N TRP A 137 -1.91 -7.18 -5.34
CA TRP A 137 -0.85 -7.35 -6.32
C TRP A 137 -0.16 -8.72 -6.21
N GLN A 138 -0.63 -9.57 -5.31
CA GLN A 138 -0.10 -10.90 -5.06
C GLN A 138 -0.90 -11.96 -5.82
N GLY A 139 -0.20 -12.84 -6.53
CA GLY A 139 -0.79 -13.98 -7.19
C GLY A 139 -1.34 -14.99 -6.18
N ARG A 140 -2.47 -15.62 -6.50
CA ARG A 140 -3.12 -16.65 -5.65
C ARG A 140 -2.41 -18.01 -5.65
N GLY A 141 -1.30 -18.13 -6.38
CA GLY A 141 -0.51 -19.37 -6.45
C GLY A 141 0.18 -19.71 -5.13
N ASN A 142 0.62 -20.96 -4.99
CA ASN A 142 1.31 -21.47 -3.79
C ASN A 142 2.58 -20.69 -3.41
N LEU A 143 3.27 -20.09 -4.39
CA LEU A 143 4.45 -19.26 -4.16
C LEU A 143 4.12 -17.84 -3.66
N GLY A 144 2.86 -17.40 -3.77
CA GLY A 144 2.44 -16.08 -3.33
C GLY A 144 3.27 -14.94 -3.93
N ARG A 145 3.65 -15.04 -5.22
CA ARG A 145 4.49 -14.03 -5.87
C ARG A 145 3.72 -12.74 -6.08
N MET A 146 4.31 -11.61 -5.69
CA MET A 146 3.77 -10.27 -5.87
C MET A 146 4.49 -9.58 -7.03
N TRP A 147 3.80 -9.38 -8.15
CA TRP A 147 4.48 -9.12 -9.43
C TRP A 147 5.28 -7.81 -9.44
N LEU A 148 4.81 -6.79 -8.72
CA LEU A 148 5.52 -5.51 -8.53
C LEU A 148 6.87 -5.66 -7.82
N ARG A 149 6.99 -6.68 -6.95
CA ARG A 149 8.19 -6.96 -6.17
C ARG A 149 9.05 -8.06 -6.81
N ASP A 150 8.44 -9.15 -7.26
CA ASP A 150 9.13 -10.38 -7.65
C ASP A 150 9.57 -10.41 -9.12
N PHE A 151 8.91 -9.61 -9.98
CA PHE A 151 9.16 -9.56 -11.42
C PHE A 151 9.56 -8.15 -11.88
N LEU A 152 8.73 -7.14 -11.59
CA LEU A 152 8.98 -5.77 -12.04
C LEU A 152 10.30 -5.18 -11.53
N SER A 153 10.72 -5.56 -10.32
CA SER A 153 12.02 -5.14 -9.76
C SER A 153 13.22 -5.59 -10.60
N LYS A 154 13.11 -6.72 -11.30
CA LYS A 154 14.16 -7.26 -12.18
C LYS A 154 14.16 -6.55 -13.53
N ASP A 155 12.97 -6.24 -14.04
CA ASP A 155 12.81 -5.54 -15.32
C ASP A 155 13.16 -4.05 -15.19
N LEU A 156 12.85 -3.43 -14.04
CA LEU A 156 13.06 -2.01 -13.75
C LEU A 156 13.87 -1.78 -12.46
N PRO A 157 15.14 -2.21 -12.40
CA PRO A 157 15.93 -2.24 -11.16
C PRO A 157 16.26 -0.86 -10.58
N ARG A 158 16.24 0.20 -11.40
CA ARG A 158 16.52 1.58 -10.95
C ARG A 158 15.26 2.38 -10.58
N ARG A 159 14.13 1.70 -10.38
CA ARG A 159 12.83 2.34 -10.10
C ARG A 159 12.47 2.01 -8.67
N ARG A 160 12.02 3.03 -7.93
CA ARG A 160 11.49 2.85 -6.58
C ARG A 160 10.01 2.51 -6.70
N THR A 161 9.66 1.25 -6.45
CA THR A 161 8.26 0.81 -6.47
C THR A 161 7.69 0.75 -5.06
N MET A 162 6.55 1.40 -4.88
CA MET A 162 5.83 1.50 -3.63
C MET A 162 4.36 1.10 -3.81
N ILE A 163 3.77 0.55 -2.76
CA ILE A 163 2.31 0.45 -2.63
C ILE A 163 1.83 1.55 -1.68
N TYR A 164 0.62 2.04 -1.91
CA TYR A 164 -0.11 2.89 -0.97
C TYR A 164 -1.29 2.10 -0.40
N GLY A 165 -1.29 1.89 0.92
CA GLY A 165 -2.43 1.36 1.65
C GLY A 165 -3.19 2.46 2.36
N TYR A 166 -4.50 2.31 2.39
CA TYR A 166 -5.45 3.19 3.05
C TYR A 166 -6.61 2.33 3.55
N ASN A 167 -7.40 2.85 4.48
CA ASN A 167 -8.53 2.09 5.02
C ASN A 167 -9.65 1.95 3.98
N SER A 168 -9.52 0.97 3.08
CA SER A 168 -10.46 0.65 2.02
C SER A 168 -11.53 -0.37 2.45
N LYS A 169 -11.43 -0.92 3.67
CA LYS A 169 -12.25 -2.04 4.15
C LYS A 169 -13.69 -1.64 4.36
N LEU A 170 -14.61 -2.34 3.70
CA LEU A 170 -16.04 -2.07 3.80
C LEU A 170 -16.59 -2.47 5.16
N SER A 171 -15.99 -3.48 5.79
CA SER A 171 -16.29 -3.90 7.16
C SER A 171 -15.81 -2.90 8.22
N SER A 172 -15.08 -1.86 7.86
CA SER A 172 -14.65 -0.84 8.81
C SER A 172 -15.67 0.29 8.92
N HIS A 173 -15.79 0.88 10.11
CA HIS A 173 -16.65 2.02 10.40
C HIS A 173 -16.04 3.38 9.98
N GLY A 174 -15.21 3.40 8.94
CA GLY A 174 -14.66 4.65 8.42
C GLY A 174 -15.74 5.50 7.74
N VAL A 175 -15.64 6.81 7.90
CA VAL A 175 -16.59 7.80 7.34
C VAL A 175 -16.06 8.49 6.08
N ASP A 176 -14.84 8.11 5.65
CA ASP A 176 -14.11 8.78 4.59
C ASP A 176 -14.84 8.71 3.25
N THR A 177 -14.90 9.87 2.60
CA THR A 177 -15.45 10.05 1.26
C THR A 177 -14.35 9.97 0.21
N ILE A 178 -14.73 9.97 -1.08
CA ILE A 178 -13.77 10.08 -2.20
C ILE A 178 -12.85 11.31 -2.02
N LEU A 179 -13.40 12.41 -1.50
CA LEU A 179 -12.66 13.65 -1.29
C LEU A 179 -11.60 13.49 -0.20
N ASP A 180 -11.93 12.77 0.87
CA ASP A 180 -11.05 12.54 2.01
C ASP A 180 -9.89 11.63 1.60
N TYR A 181 -10.18 10.51 0.93
CA TYR A 181 -9.12 9.64 0.40
C TYR A 181 -8.20 10.33 -0.59
N GLY A 182 -8.74 11.16 -1.49
CA GLY A 182 -7.89 11.89 -2.44
C GLY A 182 -7.04 12.95 -1.75
N ARG A 183 -7.53 13.57 -0.66
CA ARG A 183 -6.72 14.46 0.19
C ARG A 183 -5.63 13.70 0.92
N GLU A 184 -5.97 12.57 1.52
CA GLU A 184 -5.06 11.71 2.27
C GLU A 184 -3.92 11.23 1.36
N LEU A 185 -4.24 10.65 0.19
CA LEU A 185 -3.24 10.25 -0.80
C LEU A 185 -2.32 11.41 -1.18
N MET A 186 -2.89 12.60 -1.40
CA MET A 186 -2.12 13.78 -1.74
C MET A 186 -1.14 14.17 -0.62
N GLU A 187 -1.59 14.20 0.63
CA GLU A 187 -0.74 14.52 1.78
C GLU A 187 0.33 13.44 2.01
N GLU A 188 0.00 12.17 1.86
CA GLU A 188 0.94 11.06 1.97
C GLU A 188 2.03 11.12 0.89
N ILE A 189 1.67 11.48 -0.35
CA ILE A 189 2.65 11.67 -1.44
C ILE A 189 3.61 12.82 -1.11
N LYS A 190 3.16 13.92 -0.50
CA LYS A 190 4.04 15.02 -0.09
C LYS A 190 5.08 14.55 0.93
N LYS A 191 4.66 13.72 1.89
CA LYS A 191 5.56 13.21 2.94
C LYS A 191 6.71 12.42 2.34
N ILE A 192 6.43 11.55 1.38
CA ILE A 192 7.46 10.71 0.73
C ILE A 192 8.22 11.41 -0.41
N ARG A 193 7.79 12.61 -0.81
CA ARG A 193 8.42 13.49 -1.82
C ARG A 193 8.69 14.86 -1.21
N ASN A 194 9.41 14.86 -0.10
CA ASN A 194 9.68 16.04 0.73
C ASN A 194 10.90 16.86 0.25
N THR A 195 11.72 16.36 -0.67
CA THR A 195 12.86 17.10 -1.26
C THR A 195 12.56 17.55 -2.69
N LYS A 196 13.25 18.59 -3.18
CA LYS A 196 13.11 19.07 -4.57
C LYS A 196 13.44 17.99 -5.60
N GLU A 197 14.46 17.18 -5.33
CA GLU A 197 14.84 16.06 -6.20
C GLU A 197 13.70 15.04 -6.30
N LEU A 198 13.16 14.61 -5.14
CA LEU A 198 12.05 13.68 -5.12
C LEU A 198 10.82 14.27 -5.79
N GLN A 199 10.50 15.55 -5.57
CA GLN A 199 9.37 16.24 -6.20
C GLN A 199 9.47 16.28 -7.73
N GLN A 200 10.67 16.38 -8.29
CA GLN A 200 10.90 16.42 -9.74
C GLN A 200 11.05 15.04 -10.37
N ARG A 201 11.32 14.00 -9.58
CA ARG A 201 11.54 12.64 -10.06
C ARG A 201 10.28 12.11 -10.79
N PRO A 202 10.40 11.59 -12.02
CA PRO A 202 9.25 11.04 -12.76
C PRO A 202 8.46 10.03 -11.93
N LEU A 203 7.13 10.14 -12.01
CA LEU A 203 6.18 9.38 -11.22
C LEU A 203 5.21 8.61 -12.12
N PHE A 204 5.09 7.32 -11.86
CA PHE A 204 4.21 6.40 -12.57
C PHE A 204 3.19 5.84 -11.58
N PHE A 205 1.92 5.85 -11.96
CA PHE A 205 0.88 5.24 -11.14
C PHE A 205 0.37 3.94 -11.73
N ILE A 206 0.06 3.00 -10.85
CA ILE A 206 -0.66 1.77 -11.17
C ILE A 206 -1.87 1.72 -10.26
N ALA A 207 -3.06 1.95 -10.79
CA ALA A 207 -4.27 2.04 -9.99
C ALA A 207 -5.27 0.95 -10.40
N HIS A 208 -5.92 0.36 -9.40
CA HIS A 208 -6.95 -0.66 -9.61
C HIS A 208 -8.29 -0.21 -9.02
N SER A 209 -9.36 -0.37 -9.79
CA SER A 209 -10.73 -0.08 -9.38
C SER A 209 -10.87 1.28 -8.67
N PHE A 210 -11.37 1.32 -7.45
CA PHE A 210 -11.53 2.55 -6.66
C PHE A 210 -10.23 3.35 -6.47
N GLY A 211 -9.06 2.71 -6.46
CA GLY A 211 -7.78 3.40 -6.36
C GLY A 211 -7.54 4.39 -7.50
N GLY A 212 -8.09 4.13 -8.69
CA GLY A 212 -8.01 5.08 -9.83
C GLY A 212 -8.94 6.27 -9.68
N ILE A 213 -10.06 6.11 -8.96
CA ILE A 213 -10.98 7.21 -8.62
C ILE A 213 -10.31 8.16 -7.62
N ILE A 214 -9.65 7.60 -6.59
CA ILE A 214 -8.86 8.37 -5.62
C ILE A 214 -7.74 9.13 -6.33
N LEU A 215 -6.99 8.46 -7.19
CA LEU A 215 -5.90 9.07 -7.95
C LEU A 215 -6.37 10.18 -8.89
N ALA A 216 -7.47 9.95 -9.62
CA ALA A 216 -8.05 10.98 -10.48
C ALA A 216 -8.45 12.22 -9.67
N HIS A 217 -9.07 12.02 -8.50
CA HIS A 217 -9.40 13.12 -7.60
C HIS A 217 -8.17 13.88 -7.11
N CYS A 218 -7.15 13.15 -6.67
CA CYS A 218 -5.88 13.68 -6.19
C CYS A 218 -5.23 14.58 -7.25
N LEU A 219 -5.15 14.12 -8.51
CA LEU A 219 -4.52 14.87 -9.59
C LEU A 219 -5.32 16.10 -10.02
N VAL A 220 -6.65 16.01 -10.11
CA VAL A 220 -7.52 17.16 -10.41
C VAL A 220 -7.32 18.26 -9.36
N ARG A 221 -7.31 17.89 -8.07
CA ARG A 221 -7.05 18.84 -6.99
C ARG A 221 -5.64 19.41 -7.01
N ALA A 222 -4.66 18.59 -7.38
CA ALA A 222 -3.27 19.03 -7.47
C ALA A 222 -3.08 20.16 -8.50
N ILE A 223 -3.81 20.14 -9.62
CA ILE A 223 -3.78 21.23 -10.61
C ILE A 223 -4.58 22.46 -10.16
N GLN A 224 -5.70 22.27 -9.48
CA GLN A 224 -6.53 23.37 -9.01
C GLN A 224 -5.87 24.17 -7.86
N THR A 225 -4.79 23.66 -7.29
CA THR A 225 -4.02 24.32 -6.25
C THR A 225 -3.01 25.29 -6.89
N MET A 226 -2.94 26.52 -6.40
CA MET A 226 -1.99 27.50 -6.91
C MET A 226 -0.56 27.16 -6.45
N ASP A 227 0.41 27.37 -7.34
CA ASP A 227 1.82 27.02 -7.09
C ASP A 227 2.43 27.81 -5.94
N GLU A 228 1.96 29.05 -5.75
CA GLU A 228 2.36 29.93 -4.65
C GLU A 228 1.92 29.40 -3.29
N ASP A 229 0.80 28.68 -3.22
CA ASP A 229 0.25 28.15 -1.97
C ASP A 229 0.91 26.81 -1.59
N HIS A 230 1.11 25.92 -2.58
CA HIS A 230 1.60 24.55 -2.32
C HIS A 230 2.47 23.98 -3.46
N PRO A 231 3.77 24.35 -3.55
CA PRO A 231 4.65 23.94 -4.66
C PRO A 231 4.87 22.42 -4.75
N ALA A 232 4.85 21.71 -3.61
CA ALA A 232 4.94 20.25 -3.58
C ALA A 232 3.74 19.58 -4.28
N ILE A 233 2.55 20.20 -4.20
CA ILE A 233 1.33 19.69 -4.82
C ILE A 233 1.36 19.93 -6.33
N THR A 234 1.75 21.12 -6.77
CA THR A 234 1.91 21.41 -8.22
C THR A 234 2.94 20.50 -8.85
N SER A 235 4.02 20.17 -8.11
CA SER A 235 5.05 19.24 -8.59
C SER A 235 4.50 17.84 -8.87
N LEU A 236 3.47 17.40 -8.14
CA LEU A 236 2.84 16.10 -8.35
C LEU A 236 2.28 15.97 -9.76
N HIS A 237 1.56 17.00 -10.21
CA HIS A 237 1.05 17.03 -11.56
C HIS A 237 2.22 16.98 -12.56
N ARG A 238 3.21 17.87 -12.45
CA ARG A 238 4.35 17.95 -13.38
C ARG A 238 5.18 16.67 -13.43
N ALA A 239 5.34 16.00 -12.30
CA ALA A 239 6.14 14.79 -12.19
C ALA A 239 5.39 13.52 -12.58
N THR A 240 4.07 13.54 -12.64
CA THR A 240 3.28 12.39 -13.13
C THR A 240 3.54 12.21 -14.62
N TYR A 241 4.13 11.08 -15.03
CA TYR A 241 4.46 10.80 -16.43
C TYR A 241 3.46 9.82 -17.06
N SER A 242 3.01 8.83 -16.31
CA SER A 242 2.04 7.85 -16.81
C SER A 242 1.19 7.25 -15.70
N MET A 243 0.03 6.74 -16.09
CA MET A 243 -0.94 6.08 -15.23
C MET A 243 -1.43 4.82 -15.93
N ILE A 244 -1.36 3.68 -15.26
CA ILE A 244 -1.87 2.38 -15.71
C ILE A 244 -3.11 2.04 -14.89
N PHE A 245 -4.23 1.85 -15.57
CA PHE A 245 -5.55 1.71 -14.97
C PHE A 245 -6.14 0.33 -15.18
N PHE A 246 -6.49 -0.34 -14.09
CA PHE A 246 -7.13 -1.65 -14.09
C PHE A 246 -8.59 -1.55 -13.60
N GLY A 247 -9.54 -1.57 -14.53
CA GLY A 247 -10.97 -1.68 -14.21
C GLY A 247 -11.53 -0.51 -13.38
N ILE A 248 -11.15 0.73 -13.70
CA ILE A 248 -11.57 1.91 -12.93
C ILE A 248 -13.04 2.24 -13.23
N PRO A 249 -13.93 2.24 -12.22
CA PRO A 249 -15.36 2.47 -12.43
C PRO A 249 -15.69 3.96 -12.51
N HIS A 250 -15.14 4.66 -13.51
CA HIS A 250 -15.36 6.10 -13.67
C HIS A 250 -16.83 6.51 -13.87
N LYS A 251 -17.71 5.56 -14.20
CA LYS A 251 -19.17 5.76 -14.33
C LYS A 251 -19.96 5.24 -13.14
N GLY A 252 -19.27 4.83 -12.07
CA GLY A 252 -19.82 4.20 -10.90
C GLY A 252 -19.88 2.67 -11.01
N LEU A 253 -20.20 2.05 -9.87
CA LEU A 253 -20.39 0.63 -9.69
C LEU A 253 -21.88 0.32 -9.48
N VAL A 254 -22.25 -0.92 -9.75
CA VAL A 254 -23.48 -1.53 -9.24
C VAL A 254 -23.16 -1.91 -7.80
N VAL A 255 -23.73 -1.19 -6.84
CA VAL A 255 -23.33 -1.26 -5.42
C VAL A 255 -24.29 -2.10 -4.59
N GLU A 256 -25.35 -2.66 -5.19
CA GLU A 256 -26.38 -3.43 -4.51
C GLU A 256 -25.78 -4.65 -3.80
N ASP A 257 -24.89 -5.40 -4.46
CA ASP A 257 -24.18 -6.53 -3.87
C ASP A 257 -23.21 -6.08 -2.76
N ILE A 258 -22.61 -4.89 -2.92
CA ILE A 258 -21.69 -4.30 -1.95
C ILE A 258 -22.45 -3.82 -0.70
N GLN A 259 -23.64 -3.26 -0.88
CA GLN A 259 -24.54 -2.86 0.21
C GLN A 259 -25.01 -4.09 1.01
N GLN A 260 -25.23 -5.23 0.35
CA GLN A 260 -25.51 -6.49 1.06
C GLN A 260 -24.34 -6.95 1.93
N MET A 261 -23.09 -6.65 1.54
CA MET A 261 -21.90 -6.94 2.35
C MET A 261 -21.82 -6.07 3.62
N LEU A 262 -22.49 -4.91 3.68
CA LEU A 262 -22.59 -4.07 4.88
C LEU A 262 -23.58 -4.62 5.92
N THR A 263 -23.83 -5.93 5.93
CA THR A 263 -24.75 -6.65 6.84
C THR A 263 -26.20 -6.15 6.84
N GLY A 264 -26.59 -5.37 5.82
CA GLY A 264 -27.93 -4.78 5.71
C GLY A 264 -28.16 -3.54 6.59
N ASP A 265 -27.12 -3.03 7.26
CA ASP A 265 -27.21 -1.80 8.03
C ASP A 265 -27.15 -0.58 7.10
N ARG A 266 -28.31 0.02 6.83
CA ARG A 266 -28.43 1.25 6.04
C ARG A 266 -27.83 2.48 6.71
N ASN A 267 -27.55 2.42 8.01
CA ASN A 267 -26.88 3.48 8.76
C ASN A 267 -25.37 3.25 8.87
N HIS A 268 -24.82 2.26 8.16
CA HIS A 268 -23.40 1.99 8.18
C HIS A 268 -22.59 3.22 7.73
N PRO A 269 -21.51 3.61 8.43
CA PRO A 269 -20.70 4.80 8.10
C PRO A 269 -20.22 4.87 6.64
N ARG A 270 -20.03 3.71 6.01
CA ARG A 270 -19.62 3.57 4.60
C ARG A 270 -20.73 3.84 3.57
N GLU A 271 -21.98 4.00 3.99
CA GLU A 271 -23.11 4.21 3.06
C GLU A 271 -22.90 5.47 2.21
N LYS A 272 -22.38 6.55 2.81
CA LYS A 272 -22.05 7.79 2.08
C LYS A 272 -21.01 7.55 0.97
N LEU A 273 -19.98 6.75 1.26
CA LEU A 273 -18.98 6.37 0.26
C LEU A 273 -19.61 5.52 -0.85
N LEU A 274 -20.46 4.54 -0.50
CA LEU A 274 -21.16 3.69 -1.47
C LEU A 274 -22.03 4.51 -2.41
N GLN A 275 -22.76 5.51 -1.88
CA GLN A 275 -23.54 6.43 -2.70
C GLN A 275 -22.65 7.22 -3.68
N GLN A 276 -21.49 7.68 -3.24
CA GLN A 276 -20.56 8.42 -4.11
C GLN A 276 -19.95 7.56 -5.22
N ILE A 277 -19.73 6.27 -4.99
CA ILE A 277 -19.18 5.36 -6.00
C ILE A 277 -20.27 4.65 -6.83
N SER A 278 -21.55 4.86 -6.51
CA SER A 278 -22.67 4.24 -7.20
C SER A 278 -22.82 4.75 -8.64
N SER A 279 -23.48 3.94 -9.47
CA SER A 279 -23.85 4.32 -10.82
C SER A 279 -24.68 5.60 -10.82
N ARG A 280 -24.43 6.50 -11.78
CA ARG A 280 -25.06 7.83 -11.89
C ARG A 280 -24.69 8.83 -10.78
N SER A 281 -23.57 8.60 -10.09
CA SER A 281 -22.99 9.60 -9.21
C SER A 281 -22.54 10.83 -10.01
N ASP A 282 -23.19 11.97 -9.77
CA ASP A 282 -22.81 13.26 -10.36
C ASP A 282 -21.35 13.62 -10.01
N LEU A 283 -20.90 13.25 -8.81
CA LEU A 283 -19.51 13.46 -8.38
C LEU A 283 -18.53 12.76 -9.34
N LEU A 284 -18.80 11.51 -9.71
CA LEU A 284 -17.94 10.76 -10.64
C LEU A 284 -18.00 11.33 -12.06
N VAL A 285 -19.18 11.79 -12.50
CA VAL A 285 -19.35 12.41 -13.83
C VAL A 285 -18.51 13.69 -13.94
N HIS A 286 -18.61 14.59 -12.96
CA HIS A 286 -17.83 15.83 -12.94
C HIS A 286 -16.33 15.55 -12.81
N GLN A 287 -15.94 14.65 -11.89
CA GLN A 287 -14.55 14.25 -11.71
C GLN A 287 -13.96 13.67 -13.00
N LEU A 288 -14.70 12.83 -13.72
CA LEU A 288 -14.24 12.26 -15.00
C LEU A 288 -14.08 13.34 -16.07
N ALA A 289 -14.96 14.34 -16.11
CA ALA A 289 -14.83 15.46 -17.04
C ALA A 289 -13.56 16.27 -16.76
N ASP A 290 -13.34 16.66 -15.51
CA ASP A 290 -12.15 17.40 -15.07
C ASP A 290 -10.88 16.60 -15.33
N PHE A 291 -10.88 15.31 -15.00
CA PHE A 291 -9.75 14.43 -15.21
C PHE A 291 -9.43 14.21 -16.70
N LYS A 292 -10.44 14.15 -17.57
CA LYS A 292 -10.23 14.10 -19.03
C LYS A 292 -9.62 15.38 -19.55
N ASN A 293 -10.06 16.54 -19.07
CA ASN A 293 -9.48 17.83 -19.45
C ASN A 293 -8.00 17.88 -19.03
N LEU A 294 -7.71 17.44 -17.80
CA LEU A 294 -6.36 17.32 -17.25
C LEU A 294 -5.42 16.46 -18.11
N ILE A 295 -5.91 15.32 -18.60
CA ILE A 295 -5.10 14.45 -19.48
C ILE A 295 -4.97 15.03 -20.88
N ARG A 296 -6.02 15.67 -21.42
CA ARG A 296 -6.00 16.21 -22.78
C ARG A 296 -4.93 17.29 -22.99
N ASP A 297 -4.63 18.03 -21.93
CA ASP A 297 -3.59 19.06 -21.96
C ASP A 297 -2.16 18.49 -21.91
N ARG A 298 -2.01 17.16 -21.73
CA ARG A 298 -0.73 16.45 -21.79
C ARG A 298 -0.49 15.95 -23.21
N LYS A 299 0.45 16.58 -23.92
CA LYS A 299 1.02 16.09 -25.18
C LYS A 299 2.23 15.22 -24.93
#